data_AF-A0A355YJ76-F1
#
_entry.id   AF-A0A355YJ76-F1
#
_cell.length_a   1.000
_cell.length_b   1.000
_cell.length_c   1.000
_cell.angle_alpha   90.00
_cell.angle_beta   90.00
_cell.angle_gamma   90.00
#
_symmetry.space_group_name_H-M   'P 1'
#
loop_
_entity.id
_entity.type
_entity.pdbx_description
1 polymer ?
#
loop_
_entity_poly.entity_id
_entity_poly.type
_entity_poly.pdbx_seq_one_letter_code
_entity_poly.pdbx_strand_id
1 'polypeptide(L)'
;MKIDMKDINPAFQSVIQNPEQTVFLDANFFIPPDRSNFKNVKPYTFDRFKVIWLIPLLNEFSGLAIHESVYDELVADKIKAYADELLNSSPQKLKIHYDSELSNNEVALMNHYITMISIHSQYDPHRDNAKDRGEVRSLSYMAVKQFLYFAANDALPVRLVKDAGRLNTGLDDMGIVQMYELIYFLHKTGKYDSKELRTLYKYQYYLSSGDKRDNPEWGMFIEQMEKLYESNE
;
A
#
# COMPACT_ATOMS: atom_id res chain seq x y z
N MET A 1 7.70 -8.94 5.54
CA MET A 1 7.80 -8.59 4.12
C MET A 1 9.26 -8.55 3.72
N LYS A 2 9.61 -9.10 2.55
CA LYS A 2 10.95 -9.05 1.99
C LYS A 2 11.06 -7.86 1.03
N ILE A 3 12.16 -7.11 1.14
CA ILE A 3 12.46 -5.97 0.27
C ILE A 3 13.10 -6.49 -1.03
N ASP A 4 12.68 -5.93 -2.15
CA ASP A 4 13.32 -6.14 -3.45
C ASP A 4 14.09 -4.89 -3.86
N MET A 5 15.39 -5.07 -4.14
CA MET A 5 16.29 -4.00 -4.61
C MET A 5 17.13 -4.50 -5.80
N LYS A 6 16.72 -5.59 -6.44
CA LYS A 6 17.46 -6.14 -7.58
C LYS A 6 17.13 -5.40 -8.86
N ASP A 7 15.84 -5.16 -9.04
CA ASP A 7 15.28 -4.59 -10.25
C ASP A 7 14.49 -3.33 -9.89
N ILE A 8 14.52 -2.36 -10.80
CA ILE A 8 13.68 -1.16 -10.68
C ILE A 8 12.23 -1.59 -10.73
N ASN A 9 11.43 -1.02 -9.84
CA ASN A 9 9.99 -1.17 -9.90
C ASN A 9 9.41 -0.06 -10.79
N PRO A 10 8.90 -0.37 -12.00
CA PRO A 10 8.37 0.65 -12.91
C PRO A 10 7.15 1.37 -12.31
N ALA A 11 6.37 0.69 -11.46
CA ALA A 11 5.22 1.28 -10.80
C ALA A 11 5.63 2.41 -9.86
N PHE A 12 6.62 2.14 -9.00
CA PHE A 12 7.15 3.15 -8.10
C PHE A 12 7.81 4.30 -8.87
N GLN A 13 8.58 4.01 -9.92
CA GLN A 13 9.19 5.04 -10.76
C GLN A 13 8.15 5.96 -11.41
N SER A 14 7.07 5.39 -11.97
CA SER A 14 5.96 6.17 -12.55
C SER A 14 5.30 7.07 -11.50
N VAL A 15 5.00 6.51 -10.32
CA VAL A 15 4.29 7.23 -9.26
C VAL A 15 5.10 8.40 -8.71
N ILE A 16 6.41 8.27 -8.54
CA ILE A 16 7.25 9.39 -8.05
C ILE A 16 7.50 10.46 -9.12
N GLN A 17 7.42 10.11 -10.41
CA GLN A 17 7.52 11.07 -11.52
C GLN A 17 6.22 11.83 -11.75
N ASN A 18 5.08 11.26 -11.36
CA ASN A 18 3.76 11.89 -11.44
C ASN A 18 2.96 11.70 -10.13
N PRO A 19 3.21 12.53 -9.11
CA PRO A 19 2.59 12.36 -7.79
C PRO A 19 1.08 12.65 -7.73
N GLU A 20 0.51 13.19 -8.81
CA GLU A 20 -0.95 13.42 -8.95
C GLU A 20 -1.68 12.18 -9.50
N GLN A 21 -0.93 11.17 -9.94
CA GLN A 21 -1.50 9.94 -10.48
C GLN A 21 -2.29 9.18 -9.42
N THR A 22 -3.39 8.53 -9.84
CA THR A 22 -4.22 7.76 -8.92
C THR A 22 -3.49 6.52 -8.42
N VAL A 23 -3.32 6.43 -7.11
CA VAL A 23 -2.74 5.26 -6.43
C VAL A 23 -3.73 4.80 -5.36
N PHE A 24 -4.24 3.58 -5.52
CA PHE A 24 -5.09 2.97 -4.52
C PHE A 24 -4.26 2.45 -3.36
N LEU A 25 -4.69 2.72 -2.13
CA LEU A 25 -4.01 2.32 -0.91
C LEU A 25 -4.74 1.15 -0.24
N ASP A 26 -3.96 0.23 0.30
CA ASP A 26 -4.44 -0.83 1.18
C ASP A 26 -4.67 -0.30 2.62
N ALA A 27 -5.47 -1.01 3.43
CA ALA A 27 -5.75 -0.65 4.82
C ALA A 27 -4.47 -0.58 5.67
N ASN A 28 -3.45 -1.38 5.34
CA ASN A 28 -2.15 -1.40 6.02
C ASN A 28 -1.32 -0.10 5.83
N PHE A 29 -1.75 0.83 4.98
CA PHE A 29 -1.18 2.17 4.90
C PHE A 29 -1.71 3.09 6.01
N PHE A 30 -2.93 2.86 6.50
CA PHE A 30 -3.60 3.67 7.52
C PHE A 30 -3.47 3.08 8.92
N ILE A 31 -3.45 1.75 9.02
CA ILE A 31 -3.38 1.03 10.28
C ILE A 31 -1.92 0.91 10.73
N PRO A 32 -1.56 1.45 11.92
CA PRO A 32 -0.20 1.32 12.43
C PRO A 32 0.20 -0.15 12.56
N PRO A 33 1.43 -0.53 12.18
CA PRO A 33 1.89 -1.91 12.35
C PRO A 33 1.99 -2.25 13.85
N ASP A 34 1.58 -3.46 14.21
CA ASP A 34 1.76 -4.00 15.56
C ASP A 34 2.78 -5.14 15.57
N ARG A 35 3.92 -4.88 16.22
CA ARG A 35 5.00 -5.85 16.45
C ARG A 35 5.25 -6.05 17.95
N SER A 36 4.27 -5.77 18.80
CA SER A 36 4.37 -5.91 20.27
C SER A 36 4.60 -7.34 20.76
N ASN A 37 4.32 -8.34 19.92
CA ASN A 37 4.70 -9.73 20.17
C ASN A 37 6.22 -9.95 20.25
N PHE A 38 7.05 -8.99 19.80
CA PHE A 38 8.50 -9.04 19.97
C PHE A 38 8.92 -8.42 21.31
N LYS A 39 9.88 -9.05 21.98
CA LYS A 39 10.38 -8.61 23.29
C LYS A 39 10.86 -7.16 23.26
N ASN A 40 10.37 -6.34 24.19
CA ASN A 40 10.71 -4.92 24.36
C ASN A 40 10.33 -4.01 23.17
N VAL A 41 9.41 -4.45 22.31
CA VAL A 41 8.90 -3.64 21.21
C VAL A 41 7.53 -3.11 21.59
N LYS A 42 7.34 -1.80 21.53
CA LYS A 42 6.03 -1.18 21.74
C LYS A 42 5.27 -1.10 20.40
N PRO A 43 3.93 -1.22 20.39
CA PRO A 43 3.12 -0.87 19.23
C PRO A 43 3.41 0.56 18.79
N TYR A 44 3.35 0.83 17.48
CA TYR A 44 3.28 2.20 17.01
C TYR A 44 1.94 2.81 17.42
N THR A 45 1.97 3.99 18.07
CA THR A 45 0.74 4.74 18.29
C THR A 45 0.28 5.35 16.96
N PHE A 46 -1.03 5.46 16.77
CA PHE A 46 -1.58 6.11 15.58
C PHE A 46 -1.06 7.54 15.42
N ASP A 47 -0.98 8.32 16.51
CA ASP A 47 -0.51 9.71 16.45
C ASP A 47 0.94 9.81 15.94
N ARG A 48 1.82 8.89 16.36
CA ARG A 48 3.20 8.84 15.86
C ARG A 48 3.26 8.33 14.42
N PHE A 49 2.51 7.28 14.09
CA PHE A 49 2.45 6.75 12.73
C PHE A 49 1.94 7.82 11.74
N LYS A 50 0.89 8.56 12.12
CA LYS A 50 0.34 9.68 11.34
C LYS A 50 1.39 10.73 11.00
N VAL A 51 2.17 11.19 11.99
CA VAL A 51 3.18 12.24 11.79
C VAL A 51 4.35 11.78 10.93
N ILE A 52 4.78 10.53 11.08
CA ILE A 52 5.99 10.01 10.40
C ILE A 52 5.67 9.48 9.00
N TRP A 53 4.47 8.96 8.80
CA TRP A 53 4.11 8.21 7.61
C TRP A 53 2.98 8.89 6.83
N LEU A 54 1.79 8.99 7.41
CA LEU A 54 0.60 9.44 6.67
C LEU A 54 0.71 10.89 6.20
N ILE A 55 1.08 11.81 7.09
CA ILE A 55 1.21 13.23 6.75
C ILE A 55 2.27 13.43 5.65
N PRO A 56 3.49 12.88 5.76
CA PRO A 56 4.47 12.95 4.67
C PRO A 56 3.95 12.37 3.35
N LEU A 57 3.35 11.18 3.38
CA LEU A 57 2.79 10.55 2.18
C LEU A 57 1.74 11.44 1.50
N LEU A 58 0.76 11.93 2.28
CA LEU A 58 -0.34 12.78 1.79
C LEU A 58 0.10 14.20 1.39
N ASN A 59 1.31 14.61 1.74
CA ASN A 59 1.87 15.89 1.31
C ASN A 59 2.63 15.78 0.00
N GLU A 60 3.20 14.60 -0.31
CA GLU A 60 3.90 14.38 -1.58
C GLU A 60 2.97 13.87 -2.69
N PHE A 61 1.90 13.13 -2.35
CA PHE A 61 0.98 12.53 -3.33
C PHE A 61 -0.43 13.07 -3.15
N SER A 62 -1.01 13.59 -4.24
CA SER A 62 -2.38 14.14 -4.25
C SER A 62 -3.42 13.20 -4.88
N GLY A 63 -2.97 12.16 -5.60
CA GLY A 63 -3.83 11.18 -6.25
C GLY A 63 -4.21 9.97 -5.39
N LEU A 64 -4.07 10.03 -4.06
CA LEU A 64 -4.31 8.86 -3.21
C LEU A 64 -5.80 8.51 -3.13
N ALA A 65 -6.10 7.23 -3.32
CA ALA A 65 -7.45 6.70 -3.34
C ALA A 65 -7.58 5.42 -2.49
N ILE A 66 -8.80 5.07 -2.10
CA ILE A 66 -9.15 3.77 -1.51
C ILE A 66 -10.49 3.30 -2.09
N HIS A 67 -10.72 1.99 -2.03
CA HIS A 67 -12.06 1.43 -2.24
C HIS A 67 -12.89 1.49 -0.95
N GLU A 68 -14.22 1.56 -1.05
CA GLU A 68 -15.12 1.60 0.11
C GLU A 68 -14.89 0.43 1.08
N SER A 69 -14.54 -0.75 0.58
CA SER A 69 -14.24 -1.91 1.42
C SER A 69 -13.00 -1.73 2.29
N VAL A 70 -11.99 -0.97 1.84
CA VAL A 70 -10.81 -0.62 2.64
C VAL A 70 -11.21 0.39 3.70
N TYR A 71 -12.06 1.36 3.35
CA TYR A 71 -12.61 2.30 4.33
C TYR A 71 -13.37 1.57 5.45
N ASP A 72 -14.16 0.55 5.12
CA ASP A 72 -14.89 -0.27 6.10
C ASP A 72 -13.98 -1.07 7.05
N GLU A 73 -12.75 -1.38 6.65
CA GLU A 73 -11.76 -2.04 7.50
C GLU A 73 -11.12 -1.09 8.53
N LEU A 74 -11.24 0.23 8.34
CA LEU A 74 -10.76 1.24 9.27
C LEU A 74 -11.69 1.35 10.49
N VAL A 75 -11.68 0.33 11.37
CA VAL A 75 -12.62 0.22 12.50
C VAL A 75 -12.25 1.04 13.72
N ALA A 76 -10.99 1.46 13.87
CA ALA A 76 -10.56 2.22 15.04
C ALA A 76 -10.95 3.69 14.91
N ASP A 77 -11.69 4.24 15.89
CA ASP A 77 -12.25 5.59 15.87
C ASP A 77 -11.26 6.67 15.42
N LYS A 78 -10.03 6.65 15.94
CA LYS A 78 -9.00 7.65 15.57
C LYS A 78 -8.57 7.55 14.11
N ILE A 79 -8.50 6.34 13.56
CA ILE A 79 -8.10 6.10 12.17
C ILE A 79 -9.24 6.52 11.24
N LYS A 80 -10.48 6.11 11.58
CA LYS A 80 -11.69 6.45 10.84
C LYS A 80 -11.90 7.97 10.80
N ALA A 81 -11.82 8.63 11.95
CA ALA A 81 -11.94 10.09 12.04
C ALA A 81 -10.88 10.80 11.20
N TYR A 82 -9.63 10.31 11.20
CA TYR A 82 -8.61 10.91 10.35
C TYR A 82 -8.86 10.67 8.85
N ALA A 83 -9.34 9.48 8.46
CA ALA A 83 -9.74 9.24 7.08
C ALA A 83 -10.86 10.20 6.66
N ASP A 84 -11.86 10.43 7.53
CA ASP A 84 -12.94 11.39 7.29
C ASP A 84 -12.41 12.83 7.14
N GLU A 85 -11.43 13.24 7.95
CA GLU A 85 -10.76 14.54 7.80
C GLU A 85 -10.10 14.69 6.43
N LEU A 86 -9.43 13.64 5.92
CA LEU A 86 -8.77 13.64 4.61
C LEU A 86 -9.74 13.67 3.43
N LEU A 87 -10.89 13.01 3.59
CA LEU A 87 -11.95 12.96 2.58
C LEU A 87 -12.66 14.31 2.44
N ASN A 88 -12.80 15.03 3.56
CA ASN A 88 -13.49 16.31 3.64
C ASN A 88 -12.53 17.53 3.57
N SER A 89 -11.23 17.32 3.38
CA SER A 89 -10.26 18.41 3.28
C SER A 89 -10.39 19.19 1.98
N SER A 90 -9.93 20.44 1.98
CA SER A 90 -9.80 21.26 0.77
C SER A 90 -8.36 21.78 0.65
N PRO A 91 -7.59 21.34 -0.38
CA PRO A 91 -7.94 20.33 -1.38
C PRO A 91 -8.15 18.93 -0.77
N GLN A 92 -8.91 18.08 -1.46
CA GLN A 92 -9.16 16.69 -1.03
C GLN A 92 -7.85 15.91 -1.05
N LYS A 93 -7.51 15.23 0.05
CA LYS A 93 -6.25 14.47 0.20
C LYS A 93 -6.42 12.97 0.00
N LEU A 94 -7.64 12.47 0.06
CA LEU A 94 -7.98 11.07 -0.13
C LEU A 94 -9.31 10.98 -0.85
N LYS A 95 -9.43 10.07 -1.82
CA LYS A 95 -10.68 9.78 -2.53
C LYS A 95 -11.18 8.37 -2.21
N ILE A 96 -12.47 8.22 -1.94
CA ILE A 96 -13.12 6.90 -1.92
C ILE A 96 -13.77 6.65 -3.27
N HIS A 97 -13.60 5.44 -3.78
CA HIS A 97 -14.36 4.88 -4.88
C HIS A 97 -15.35 3.83 -4.37
N TYR A 98 -16.56 3.85 -4.92
CA TYR A 98 -17.68 3.01 -4.51
C TYR A 98 -18.13 2.08 -5.63
N ASP A 99 -18.60 0.87 -5.29
CA ASP A 99 -19.22 -0.06 -6.25
C ASP A 99 -20.46 0.54 -6.92
N SER A 100 -21.12 1.49 -6.25
CA SER A 100 -22.24 2.25 -6.84
C SER A 100 -21.86 3.09 -8.07
N GLU A 101 -20.56 3.30 -8.32
CA GLU A 101 -20.03 3.96 -9.53
C GLU A 101 -19.91 3.00 -10.73
N LEU A 102 -20.21 1.70 -10.54
CA LEU A 102 -20.18 0.69 -11.58
C LEU A 102 -21.54 0.57 -12.28
N SER A 103 -21.50 0.50 -13.61
CA SER A 103 -22.62 0.04 -14.43
C SER A 103 -22.88 -1.46 -14.24
N ASN A 104 -24.04 -1.95 -14.68
CA ASN A 104 -24.36 -3.38 -14.60
C ASN A 104 -23.32 -4.29 -15.28
N ASN A 105 -22.74 -3.84 -16.40
CA ASN A 105 -21.69 -4.58 -17.11
C ASN A 105 -20.38 -4.59 -16.31
N GLU A 106 -20.04 -3.45 -15.71
CA GLU A 106 -18.86 -3.33 -14.85
C GLU A 106 -19.00 -4.15 -13.57
N VAL A 107 -20.20 -4.24 -12.98
CA VAL A 107 -20.48 -5.13 -11.85
C VAL A 107 -20.27 -6.60 -12.24
N ALA A 108 -20.76 -7.01 -13.41
CA ALA A 108 -20.54 -8.37 -13.90
C ALA A 108 -19.04 -8.67 -14.10
N LEU A 109 -18.29 -7.71 -14.65
CA LEU A 109 -16.84 -7.82 -14.82
C LEU A 109 -16.11 -7.84 -13.47
N MET A 110 -16.52 -7.01 -12.51
CA MET A 110 -15.95 -6.99 -11.16
C MET A 110 -16.12 -8.34 -10.48
N ASN A 111 -17.31 -8.94 -10.57
CA ASN A 111 -17.57 -10.26 -9.99
C ASN A 111 -16.70 -11.36 -10.62
N HIS A 112 -16.36 -11.23 -11.91
CA HIS A 112 -15.42 -12.12 -12.57
C HIS A 112 -14.00 -11.99 -11.97
N TYR A 113 -13.50 -10.75 -11.81
CA TYR A 113 -12.21 -10.51 -11.15
C TYR A 113 -12.19 -11.00 -9.69
N ILE A 114 -13.24 -10.72 -8.91
CA ILE A 114 -13.36 -11.21 -7.53
C ILE A 114 -13.23 -12.74 -7.52
N THR A 115 -13.93 -13.44 -8.40
CA THR A 115 -13.86 -14.91 -8.49
C THR A 115 -12.44 -15.40 -8.77
N MET A 116 -11.74 -14.77 -9.72
CA MET A 116 -10.38 -15.14 -10.12
C MET A 116 -9.37 -14.88 -8.99
N ILE A 117 -9.48 -13.74 -8.31
CA ILE A 117 -8.56 -13.33 -7.25
C ILE A 117 -8.81 -14.10 -5.96
N SER A 118 -10.07 -14.33 -5.58
CA SER A 118 -10.47 -15.03 -4.35
C SER A 118 -9.90 -16.44 -4.23
N ILE A 119 -9.66 -17.13 -5.35
CA ILE A 119 -9.01 -18.46 -5.36
C ILE A 119 -7.63 -18.42 -4.68
N HIS A 120 -6.97 -17.26 -4.76
CA HIS A 120 -5.62 -17.04 -4.24
C HIS A 120 -5.62 -16.18 -2.97
N SER A 121 -6.77 -15.94 -2.34
CA SER A 121 -6.90 -15.22 -1.07
C SER A 121 -7.69 -16.04 -0.06
N GLN A 122 -7.96 -15.47 1.11
CA GLN A 122 -8.84 -16.05 2.13
C GLN A 122 -10.24 -15.44 2.09
N TYR A 123 -10.52 -14.61 1.07
CA TYR A 123 -11.83 -14.01 0.86
C TYR A 123 -12.75 -14.96 0.09
N ASP A 124 -13.85 -15.38 0.73
CA ASP A 124 -14.92 -16.15 0.07
C ASP A 124 -16.09 -15.22 -0.29
N PRO A 125 -16.39 -14.95 -1.58
CA PRO A 125 -17.47 -14.05 -1.97
C PRO A 125 -18.87 -14.60 -1.64
N HIS A 126 -18.99 -15.88 -1.29
CA HIS A 126 -20.25 -16.53 -0.92
C HIS A 126 -20.46 -16.61 0.59
N ARG A 127 -19.54 -16.08 1.40
CA ARG A 127 -19.64 -16.04 2.87
C ARG A 127 -19.48 -14.62 3.37
N ASP A 128 -20.12 -14.33 4.50
CA ASP A 128 -19.85 -13.11 5.25
C ASP A 128 -18.50 -13.23 5.98
N ASN A 129 -17.42 -12.87 5.28
CA ASN A 129 -16.07 -12.81 5.83
C ASN A 129 -15.39 -11.52 5.39
N ALA A 130 -14.55 -10.99 6.27
CA ALA A 130 -13.83 -9.73 6.05
C ALA A 130 -12.36 -9.93 5.67
N LYS A 131 -11.86 -11.17 5.74
CA LYS A 131 -10.44 -11.42 5.52
C LYS A 131 -10.11 -11.23 4.04
N ASP A 132 -9.06 -10.47 3.78
CA ASP A 132 -8.56 -10.13 2.44
C ASP A 132 -9.61 -9.40 1.56
N ARG A 133 -10.70 -8.90 2.15
CA ARG A 133 -11.84 -8.31 1.43
C ARG A 133 -11.47 -6.97 0.83
N GLY A 134 -10.78 -6.11 1.60
CA GLY A 134 -10.26 -4.83 1.16
C GLY A 134 -9.42 -4.96 -0.11
N GLU A 135 -8.46 -5.88 -0.09
CA GLU A 135 -7.51 -6.14 -1.17
C GLU A 135 -8.20 -6.70 -2.41
N VAL A 136 -9.05 -7.73 -2.26
CA VAL A 136 -9.74 -8.37 -3.39
C VAL A 136 -10.70 -7.39 -4.07
N ARG A 137 -11.49 -6.65 -3.30
CA ARG A 137 -12.44 -5.67 -3.84
C ARG A 137 -11.71 -4.52 -4.51
N SER A 138 -10.67 -3.97 -3.89
CA SER A 138 -9.88 -2.87 -4.46
C SER A 138 -9.26 -3.27 -5.80
N LEU A 139 -8.54 -4.40 -5.85
CA LEU A 139 -7.90 -4.87 -7.08
C LEU A 139 -8.93 -5.18 -8.18
N SER A 140 -10.08 -5.76 -7.82
CA SER A 140 -11.15 -6.04 -8.79
C SER A 140 -11.76 -4.75 -9.35
N TYR A 141 -12.04 -3.77 -8.49
CA TYR A 141 -12.57 -2.47 -8.90
C TYR A 141 -11.57 -1.75 -9.82
N MET A 142 -10.29 -1.75 -9.44
CA MET A 142 -9.22 -1.16 -10.24
C MET A 142 -9.11 -1.81 -11.63
N ALA A 143 -9.28 -3.13 -11.73
CA ALA A 143 -9.18 -3.83 -13.01
C ALA A 143 -10.32 -3.41 -13.95
N VAL A 144 -11.52 -3.25 -13.42
CA VAL A 144 -12.70 -2.78 -14.16
C VAL A 144 -12.53 -1.34 -14.62
N LYS A 145 -12.06 -0.45 -13.75
CA LYS A 145 -11.87 0.98 -14.04
C LYS A 145 -10.53 1.30 -14.71
N GLN A 146 -9.67 0.31 -14.92
CA GLN A 146 -8.33 0.42 -15.49
C GLN A 146 -7.40 1.36 -14.70
N PHE A 147 -7.52 1.35 -13.36
CA PHE A 147 -6.54 2.00 -12.50
C PHE A 147 -5.27 1.14 -12.43
N LEU A 148 -4.11 1.80 -12.53
CA LEU A 148 -2.85 1.11 -12.74
C LEU A 148 -2.09 0.79 -11.46
N TYR A 149 -2.23 1.58 -10.40
CA TYR A 149 -1.30 1.50 -9.26
C TYR A 149 -2.00 1.19 -7.95
N PHE A 150 -1.57 0.11 -7.32
CA PHE A 150 -1.96 -0.28 -5.97
C PHE A 150 -0.75 -0.18 -5.05
N ALA A 151 -0.94 0.31 -3.83
CA ALA A 151 0.11 0.39 -2.83
C ALA A 151 -0.26 -0.45 -1.61
N ALA A 152 0.63 -1.39 -1.26
CA ALA A 152 0.41 -2.31 -0.15
C ALA A 152 1.70 -2.66 0.57
N ASN A 153 1.56 -3.01 1.85
CA ASN A 153 2.63 -3.59 2.67
C ASN A 153 2.25 -4.99 3.20
N ASP A 154 1.54 -5.75 2.39
CA ASP A 154 1.20 -7.15 2.66
C ASP A 154 1.58 -8.07 1.48
N ALA A 155 1.81 -9.34 1.79
CA ALA A 155 2.29 -10.33 0.84
C ALA A 155 1.22 -10.72 -0.20
N LEU A 156 -0.05 -10.72 0.18
CA LEU A 156 -1.14 -11.12 -0.71
C LEU A 156 -1.26 -10.20 -1.93
N PRO A 157 -1.50 -8.88 -1.80
CA PRO A 157 -1.65 -8.00 -2.96
C PRO A 157 -0.38 -7.95 -3.82
N VAL A 158 0.80 -7.98 -3.19
CA VAL A 158 2.08 -8.06 -3.91
C VAL A 158 2.14 -9.31 -4.78
N ARG A 159 1.74 -10.48 -4.24
CA ARG A 159 1.72 -11.74 -4.99
C ARG A 159 0.68 -11.71 -6.11
N LEU A 160 -0.53 -11.23 -5.84
CA LEU A 160 -1.62 -11.19 -6.81
C LEU A 160 -1.27 -10.36 -8.06
N VAL A 161 -0.53 -9.27 -7.88
CA VAL A 161 -0.08 -8.39 -8.96
C VAL A 161 1.21 -8.91 -9.61
N LYS A 162 2.28 -9.20 -8.84
CA LYS A 162 3.57 -9.62 -9.42
C LYS A 162 3.50 -10.98 -10.13
N ASP A 163 2.64 -11.88 -9.68
CA ASP A 163 2.44 -13.20 -10.28
C ASP A 163 1.16 -13.27 -11.13
N ALA A 164 0.61 -12.14 -11.59
CA ALA A 164 -0.72 -12.08 -12.21
C ALA A 164 -0.92 -13.09 -13.34
N GLY A 165 0.00 -13.14 -14.31
CA GLY A 165 -0.07 -14.10 -15.42
C GLY A 165 0.08 -15.56 -14.99
N ARG A 166 0.88 -15.83 -13.94
CA ARG A 166 1.05 -17.19 -13.39
C ARG A 166 -0.18 -17.66 -12.62
N LEU A 167 -0.83 -16.75 -11.90
CA LEU A 167 -2.02 -17.01 -11.10
C LEU A 167 -3.31 -16.85 -11.91
N ASN A 168 -3.22 -16.32 -13.13
CA ASN A 168 -4.33 -15.95 -13.98
C ASN A 168 -5.33 -15.04 -13.23
N THR A 169 -4.84 -13.97 -12.59
CA THR A 169 -5.69 -13.01 -11.85
C THR A 169 -6.28 -11.93 -12.76
N GLY A 170 -5.71 -11.73 -13.95
CA GLY A 170 -6.08 -10.67 -14.90
C GLY A 170 -5.62 -9.27 -14.46
N LEU A 171 -4.61 -9.20 -13.59
CA LEU A 171 -4.03 -7.96 -13.05
C LEU A 171 -2.69 -7.59 -13.75
N ASP A 172 -2.44 -8.14 -14.93
CA ASP A 172 -1.13 -8.08 -15.63
C ASP A 172 -0.64 -6.66 -15.93
N ASP A 173 -1.58 -5.72 -16.13
CA ASP A 173 -1.28 -4.31 -16.42
C ASP A 173 -1.12 -3.45 -15.15
N MET A 174 -1.33 -4.02 -13.96
CA MET A 174 -1.21 -3.27 -12.71
C MET A 174 0.21 -3.26 -12.16
N GLY A 175 0.60 -2.10 -11.65
CA GLY A 175 1.80 -1.90 -10.86
C GLY A 175 1.50 -1.96 -9.36
N ILE A 176 2.39 -2.61 -8.61
CA ILE A 176 2.36 -2.61 -7.14
C ILE A 176 3.48 -1.69 -6.61
N VAL A 177 3.14 -0.76 -5.73
CA VAL A 177 4.10 0.08 -5.00
C VAL A 177 4.16 -0.39 -3.55
N GLN A 178 5.37 -0.57 -3.03
CA GLN A 178 5.58 -1.09 -1.69
C GLN A 178 6.01 0.02 -0.72
N MET A 179 5.59 -0.08 0.54
CA MET A 179 5.85 0.96 1.55
C MET A 179 7.34 1.28 1.73
N TYR A 180 8.26 0.32 1.57
CA TYR A 180 9.70 0.63 1.68
C TYR A 180 10.19 1.58 0.58
N GLU A 181 9.64 1.49 -0.63
CA GLU A 181 10.01 2.36 -1.75
C GLU A 181 9.58 3.78 -1.47
N LEU A 182 8.37 3.95 -0.93
CA LEU A 182 7.85 5.23 -0.49
C LEU A 182 8.62 5.78 0.72
N ILE A 183 9.06 4.95 1.67
CA ILE A 183 9.96 5.39 2.75
C ILE A 183 11.28 5.92 2.17
N TYR A 184 11.86 5.22 1.18
CA TYR A 184 13.06 5.68 0.48
C TYR A 184 12.81 7.02 -0.22
N PHE A 185 11.72 7.15 -0.97
CA PHE A 185 11.36 8.42 -1.62
C PHE A 185 11.25 9.57 -0.62
N LEU A 186 10.49 9.39 0.46
CA LEU A 186 10.33 10.40 1.51
C LEU A 186 11.69 10.77 2.13
N HIS A 187 12.58 9.80 2.31
CA HIS A 187 13.95 10.06 2.77
C HIS A 187 14.75 10.89 1.76
N LYS A 188 14.72 10.52 0.48
CA LYS A 188 15.43 11.21 -0.63
C LYS A 188 15.02 12.68 -0.74
N THR A 189 13.76 13.02 -0.45
CA THR A 189 13.30 14.42 -0.51
C THR A 189 14.04 15.37 0.45
N GLY A 190 14.62 14.85 1.54
CA GLY A 190 15.24 15.66 2.59
C GLY A 190 14.27 16.52 3.42
N LYS A 191 12.96 16.45 3.17
CA LYS A 191 11.93 17.27 3.84
C LYS A 191 11.48 16.73 5.19
N TYR A 192 11.71 15.44 5.45
CA TYR A 192 11.17 14.70 6.60
C TYR A 192 12.27 14.16 7.51
N ASP A 193 11.94 13.86 8.77
CA ASP A 193 12.92 13.37 9.76
C ASP A 193 13.43 11.97 9.38
N SER A 194 14.68 11.92 8.90
CA SER A 194 15.39 10.71 8.52
C SER A 194 15.51 9.69 9.67
N LYS A 195 15.62 10.13 10.93
CA LYS A 195 15.70 9.22 12.08
C LYS A 195 14.36 8.54 12.34
N GLU A 196 13.26 9.27 12.18
CA GLU A 196 11.92 8.71 12.33
C GLU A 196 11.55 7.76 11.18
N LEU A 197 11.88 8.13 9.93
CA LEU A 197 11.73 7.23 8.77
C LEU A 197 12.55 5.95 8.92
N ARG A 198 13.81 6.07 9.38
CA ARG A 198 14.65 4.91 9.74
C ARG A 198 14.00 4.03 10.80
N THR A 199 13.33 4.63 11.78
CA THR A 199 12.66 3.88 12.86
C THR A 199 11.47 3.11 12.30
N LEU A 200 10.66 3.75 11.44
CA LEU A 200 9.54 3.09 10.75
C LEU A 200 10.03 1.94 9.87
N TYR A 201 11.06 2.17 9.05
CA TYR A 201 11.71 1.13 8.24
C TYR A 201 12.14 -0.06 9.08
N LYS A 202 12.88 0.19 10.18
CA LYS A 202 13.38 -0.88 11.04
C LYS A 202 12.23 -1.69 11.64
N TYR A 203 11.17 -1.03 12.05
CA TYR A 203 10.00 -1.67 12.62
C TYR A 203 9.30 -2.60 11.63
N GLN A 204 9.15 -2.16 10.38
CA GLN A 204 8.49 -2.93 9.33
C GLN A 204 9.37 -4.06 8.78
N TYR A 205 10.67 -3.80 8.56
CA TYR A 205 11.51 -4.64 7.71
C TYR A 205 12.82 -5.12 8.33
N TYR A 206 13.20 -4.67 9.53
CA TYR A 206 14.52 -5.00 10.10
C TYR A 206 14.50 -5.19 11.63
N LEU A 207 13.40 -5.73 12.15
CA LEU A 207 13.17 -5.87 13.58
C LEU A 207 13.56 -7.26 14.08
N SER A 208 12.97 -8.30 13.48
CA SER A 208 13.16 -9.70 13.88
C SER A 208 14.46 -10.30 13.35
N SER A 209 14.89 -11.44 13.90
CA SER A 209 16.04 -12.17 13.37
C SER A 209 15.81 -12.66 11.94
N GLY A 210 14.55 -12.99 11.58
CA GLY A 210 14.19 -13.33 10.21
C GLY A 210 14.29 -12.12 9.29
N ASP A 211 13.73 -11.00 9.72
CA ASP A 211 13.80 -9.71 8.99
C ASP A 211 15.25 -9.34 8.69
N LYS A 212 16.13 -9.42 9.69
CA LYS A 212 17.56 -9.06 9.56
C LYS A 212 18.35 -10.00 8.66
N ARG A 213 17.90 -11.23 8.50
CA ARG A 213 18.50 -12.19 7.56
C ARG A 213 18.07 -11.90 6.13
N ASP A 214 16.82 -11.48 5.95
CA ASP A 214 16.19 -11.42 4.64
C ASP A 214 16.22 -10.00 4.03
N ASN A 215 16.41 -8.96 4.85
CA ASN A 215 16.40 -7.54 4.47
C ASN A 215 17.68 -6.81 4.91
N PRO A 216 18.12 -5.78 4.18
CA PRO A 216 19.30 -5.00 4.54
C PRO A 216 19.06 -4.10 5.76
N GLU A 217 20.14 -3.75 6.46
CA GLU A 217 20.08 -2.64 7.41
C GLU A 217 19.89 -1.28 6.70
N TRP A 218 19.47 -0.26 7.46
CA TRP A 218 19.14 1.06 6.91
C TRP A 218 20.22 1.68 6.00
N GLY A 219 21.49 1.64 6.39
CA GLY A 219 22.55 2.25 5.57
C GLY A 219 22.69 1.56 4.22
N MET A 220 22.76 0.23 4.23
CA MET A 220 22.81 -0.59 3.02
C MET A 220 21.53 -0.47 2.18
N PHE A 221 20.37 -0.31 2.82
CA PHE A 221 19.10 -0.07 2.15
C PHE A 221 19.13 1.22 1.34
N ILE A 222 19.51 2.34 1.97
CA ILE A 222 19.59 3.64 1.29
C ILE A 222 20.61 3.59 0.15
N GLU A 223 21.82 3.09 0.39
CA GLU A 223 22.87 3.02 -0.63
C GLU A 223 22.45 2.18 -1.85
N GLN A 224 21.74 1.07 -1.63
CA GLN A 224 21.26 0.23 -2.74
C GLN A 224 20.10 0.86 -3.50
N MET A 225 19.15 1.49 -2.80
CA MET A 225 18.05 2.20 -3.44
C MET A 225 18.55 3.41 -4.24
N GLU A 226 19.51 4.17 -3.73
CA GLU A 226 20.17 5.26 -4.47
C GLU A 226 20.81 4.73 -5.75
N LYS A 227 21.65 3.69 -5.67
CA LYS A 227 22.26 3.08 -6.86
C LYS A 227 21.22 2.61 -7.88
N LEU A 228 20.10 2.06 -7.41
CA LEU A 228 19.04 1.51 -8.25
C LEU A 228 18.22 2.59 -8.97
N TYR A 229 18.01 3.75 -8.32
CA TYR A 229 17.11 4.80 -8.84
C TYR A 229 17.82 6.09 -9.30
N GLU A 230 19.09 6.33 -8.95
CA GLU A 230 19.87 7.48 -9.45
C GLU A 230 20.52 7.23 -10.82
N SER A 231 20.65 5.96 -11.24
CA SER A 231 21.24 5.60 -12.53
C SER A 231 20.31 5.83 -13.73
N ASN A 232 19.13 6.43 -13.52
CA ASN A 232 18.09 6.69 -14.54
C ASN A 232 17.46 8.09 -14.48
N GLU A 233 18.13 9.07 -13.86
CA GLU A 233 17.87 10.51 -14.07
C GLU A 233 18.79 11.06 -15.17
#